data_AF-A0A7X9L123-F1
#
_entry.id   AF-A0A7X9L123-F1
#
_cell.length_a   1.000
_cell.length_b   1.000
_cell.length_c   1.000
_cell.angle_alpha   90.00
_cell.angle_beta   90.00
_cell.angle_gamma   90.00
#
_symmetry.space_group_name_H-M   'P 1'
#
loop_
_entity.id
_entity.type
_entity.pdbx_description
1 polymer ?
#
loop_
_entity_poly.entity_id
_entity_poly.type
_entity_poly.pdbx_seq_one_letter_code
_entity_poly.pdbx_strand_id
1 'polypeptide(L)'
;MKKPTIFILILMFVFQTALAIEENVVEPLATSAPTVAPNFVATDEYTPESISALYGEDDGYYTNPDFEHTQMPLFIKEERERFPEVLKMWESGQRPKENILNKTDDVVLGVYELRPEDYDGETAFLLMPVTVLTDEQILQIIDAYDQLGIKFNPSNLSFRNCARGGGIGTTRLYSDDERARVEVLVKLVKRQGLKSEKPLTPLPNDDGVGHINLNEDAYNGLPQFSFKPFRRMTDDELLYYITYGEKTSYDPQELNSLENIARKEFTRLFGMPLAISLDYESKGIAGDMNVWLEKVEVYTPQFNTPKENDAYTLYTGHVDVKTGKVLYGMIFKMDPKQKRSDLRGDPYDEKWQQIAKDYVESLRNDGVKVKSTEARGETDLQDDGKGVTVWLICEDGSFYEARISYQTEQVSDITYYSEPRDYTRYWEGY
;
A
#
# COMPACT_ATOMS: atom_id res chain seq x y z
N MET A 1 24.46 55.92 -20.87
CA MET A 1 23.09 56.46 -20.81
C MET A 1 22.39 56.24 -22.14
N LYS A 2 21.21 55.60 -22.08
CA LYS A 2 20.00 55.64 -22.94
C LYS A 2 20.11 55.97 -24.46
N LYS A 3 19.56 55.04 -25.26
CA LYS A 3 18.71 55.13 -26.49
C LYS A 3 18.03 56.50 -26.74
N PRO A 4 17.52 56.86 -27.96
CA PRO A 4 16.81 55.96 -28.91
C PRO A 4 16.85 56.29 -30.43
N THR A 5 16.36 55.36 -31.28
CA THR A 5 15.69 55.70 -32.56
C THR A 5 14.68 54.62 -32.95
N ILE A 6 13.45 55.03 -33.29
CA ILE A 6 12.35 54.25 -33.91
C ILE A 6 11.76 55.13 -35.03
N PHE A 7 11.09 54.48 -35.99
CA PHE A 7 10.14 54.96 -37.02
C PHE A 7 10.75 55.39 -38.37
N ILE A 8 10.21 55.07 -39.57
CA ILE A 8 9.20 54.12 -40.12
C ILE A 8 9.16 54.38 -41.67
N LEU A 9 8.48 53.50 -42.44
CA LEU A 9 7.74 53.73 -43.73
C LEU A 9 8.38 53.35 -45.08
N ILE A 10 7.46 53.07 -46.04
CA ILE A 10 7.57 52.69 -47.47
C ILE A 10 7.48 51.16 -47.64
N LEU A 11 6.32 50.50 -47.81
CA LEU A 11 5.16 50.71 -48.70
C LEU A 11 5.56 50.85 -50.18
N MET A 12 5.06 49.94 -51.02
CA MET A 12 5.18 49.90 -52.49
C MET A 12 6.46 49.30 -53.09
N PHE A 13 6.51 47.97 -53.13
CA PHE A 13 6.90 47.26 -54.35
C PHE A 13 5.83 46.22 -54.64
N VAL A 14 4.84 46.64 -55.43
CA VAL A 14 3.77 45.79 -55.93
C VAL A 14 4.03 45.55 -57.42
N PHE A 15 3.72 44.33 -57.82
CA PHE A 15 3.35 43.85 -59.16
C PHE A 15 4.44 43.36 -60.14
N GLN A 16 4.28 42.06 -60.42
CA GLN A 16 4.45 41.37 -61.72
C GLN A 16 5.90 41.08 -62.12
N THR A 17 6.30 39.86 -62.47
CA THR A 17 5.69 38.72 -63.20
C THR A 17 6.37 37.43 -62.69
N ALA A 18 5.94 36.17 -62.87
CA ALA A 18 5.22 35.45 -63.91
C ALA A 18 4.69 34.14 -63.25
N LEU A 19 3.41 33.77 -63.41
CA LEU A 19 2.88 32.82 -64.39
C LEU A 19 3.51 31.41 -64.39
N ALA A 20 2.59 30.44 -64.30
CA ALA A 20 2.70 28.99 -64.54
C ALA A 20 3.24 28.14 -63.37
N ILE A 21 2.34 27.40 -62.70
CA ILE A 21 2.02 26.01 -63.07
C ILE A 21 0.74 25.59 -62.35
N GLU A 22 -0.06 24.85 -63.12
CA GLU A 22 -1.37 24.28 -62.89
C GLU A 22 -1.30 23.10 -61.88
N GLU A 23 -2.48 22.61 -61.47
CA GLU A 23 -2.72 21.32 -60.79
C GLU A 23 -2.44 21.21 -59.27
N ASN A 24 -3.45 21.57 -58.48
CA ASN A 24 -4.25 20.61 -57.69
C ASN A 24 -5.11 21.39 -56.69
N VAL A 25 -6.34 21.71 -57.09
CA VAL A 25 -7.38 22.10 -56.13
C VAL A 25 -7.85 20.82 -55.44
N VAL A 26 -7.31 20.55 -54.26
CA VAL A 26 -7.99 19.71 -53.28
C VAL A 26 -8.73 20.68 -52.37
N GLU A 27 -10.04 20.83 -52.55
CA GLU A 27 -10.87 21.42 -51.51
C GLU A 27 -10.85 20.45 -50.31
N PRO A 28 -10.37 20.86 -49.13
CA PRO A 28 -10.59 20.06 -47.94
C PRO A 28 -12.08 20.10 -47.60
N LEU A 29 -12.75 18.97 -47.78
CA LEU A 29 -14.07 18.72 -47.20
C LEU A 29 -14.03 19.06 -45.71
N ALA A 30 -15.03 19.83 -45.26
CA ALA A 30 -15.25 20.08 -43.84
C ALA A 30 -15.71 18.78 -43.14
N THR A 31 -14.76 17.93 -42.80
CA THR A 31 -14.95 16.76 -41.94
C THR A 31 -14.13 16.92 -40.68
N SER A 32 -14.59 17.80 -39.81
CA SER A 32 -14.48 17.55 -38.38
C SER A 32 -15.85 17.80 -37.79
N ALA A 33 -16.56 16.70 -37.50
CA ALA A 33 -17.59 16.75 -36.47
C ALA A 33 -16.95 17.40 -35.23
N PRO A 34 -17.68 18.22 -34.46
CA PRO A 34 -17.13 18.82 -33.26
C PRO A 34 -16.51 17.70 -32.43
N THR A 35 -15.21 17.80 -32.16
CA THR A 35 -14.54 16.89 -31.25
C THR A 35 -15.29 17.02 -29.94
N VAL A 36 -16.11 16.01 -29.64
CA VAL A 36 -16.67 15.85 -28.30
C VAL A 36 -15.43 15.69 -27.44
N ALA A 37 -15.02 16.77 -26.77
CA ALA A 37 -14.03 16.67 -25.72
C ALA A 37 -14.57 15.58 -24.80
N PRO A 38 -13.82 14.50 -24.52
CA PRO A 38 -14.25 13.57 -23.50
C PRO A 38 -14.45 14.41 -22.25
N ASN A 39 -15.71 14.55 -21.83
CA ASN A 39 -16.00 14.88 -20.45
C ASN A 39 -15.47 13.68 -19.68
N PHE A 40 -14.21 13.75 -19.27
CA PHE A 40 -13.78 13.02 -18.10
C PHE A 40 -14.61 13.60 -16.96
N VAL A 41 -15.75 12.96 -16.70
CA VAL A 41 -16.42 13.12 -15.41
C VAL A 41 -15.35 12.73 -14.42
N ALA A 42 -14.89 13.67 -13.59
CA ALA A 42 -14.01 13.35 -12.49
C ALA A 42 -14.71 12.22 -11.72
N THR A 43 -14.16 11.02 -11.80
CA THR A 43 -14.60 9.90 -10.97
C THR A 43 -14.46 10.39 -9.55
N ASP A 44 -15.58 10.47 -8.84
CA ASP A 44 -15.56 10.88 -7.45
C ASP A 44 -14.76 9.83 -6.67
N GLU A 45 -13.56 10.21 -6.22
CA GLU A 45 -12.58 9.35 -5.58
C GLU A 45 -13.08 8.77 -4.25
N TYR A 46 -14.19 9.27 -3.73
CA TYR A 46 -14.84 8.81 -2.50
C TYR A 46 -15.93 7.77 -2.78
N THR A 47 -16.13 7.38 -4.03
CA THR A 47 -17.15 6.41 -4.41
C THR A 47 -16.63 4.96 -4.31
N PRO A 48 -17.52 3.99 -4.03
CA PRO A 48 -17.15 2.57 -3.93
C PRO A 48 -16.79 1.94 -5.29
N GLU A 49 -16.79 2.70 -6.38
CA GLU A 49 -16.33 2.31 -7.71
C GLU A 49 -14.82 1.92 -7.68
N SER A 50 -14.07 2.50 -6.74
CA SER A 50 -12.70 2.06 -6.44
C SER A 50 -12.62 0.63 -5.88
N ILE A 51 -13.66 0.18 -5.17
CA ILE A 51 -13.80 -1.20 -4.69
C ILE A 51 -14.18 -2.11 -5.85
N SER A 52 -15.10 -1.70 -6.74
CA SER A 52 -15.44 -2.53 -7.90
C SER A 52 -14.25 -2.79 -8.81
N ALA A 53 -13.32 -1.83 -8.94
CA ALA A 53 -12.09 -2.01 -9.71
C ALA A 53 -11.14 -3.09 -9.12
N LEU A 54 -11.15 -3.28 -7.80
CA LEU A 54 -10.43 -4.41 -7.15
C LEU A 54 -11.06 -5.76 -7.53
N TYR A 55 -12.30 -5.75 -8.00
CA TYR A 55 -12.99 -6.89 -8.60
C TYR A 55 -12.89 -6.89 -10.15
N GLY A 56 -11.86 -6.24 -10.72
CA GLY A 56 -11.29 -6.60 -12.02
C GLY A 56 -11.76 -5.85 -13.26
N GLU A 57 -11.16 -4.68 -13.53
CA GLU A 57 -11.07 -4.20 -14.92
C GLU A 57 -9.71 -4.46 -15.61
N ASP A 58 -8.61 -4.75 -14.91
CA ASP A 58 -7.29 -4.77 -15.58
C ASP A 58 -6.51 -6.10 -15.65
N ASP A 59 -6.61 -7.04 -14.69
CA ASP A 59 -5.66 -8.16 -14.67
C ASP A 59 -6.33 -9.52 -14.48
N GLY A 60 -6.90 -10.11 -15.55
CA GLY A 60 -6.95 -11.56 -15.87
C GLY A 60 -7.21 -12.65 -14.80
N TYR A 61 -7.53 -12.31 -13.55
CA TYR A 61 -7.73 -13.23 -12.42
C TYR A 61 -9.13 -13.87 -12.43
N TYR A 62 -9.96 -13.51 -13.41
CA TYR A 62 -11.32 -14.00 -13.62
C TYR A 62 -11.35 -15.24 -14.51
N THR A 63 -10.78 -16.33 -13.99
CA THR A 63 -11.09 -17.68 -14.50
C THR A 63 -11.70 -18.59 -13.43
N ASN A 64 -12.02 -18.06 -12.24
CA ASN A 64 -12.71 -18.80 -11.19
C ASN A 64 -14.16 -18.30 -10.99
N PRO A 65 -15.17 -18.99 -11.57
CA PRO A 65 -16.59 -18.65 -11.43
C PRO A 65 -17.06 -18.53 -9.98
N ASP A 66 -16.46 -19.28 -9.06
CA ASP A 66 -16.88 -19.31 -7.65
C ASP A 66 -16.60 -17.98 -6.93
N PHE A 67 -15.64 -17.19 -7.41
CA PHE A 67 -15.30 -15.89 -6.83
C PHE A 67 -16.34 -14.81 -7.14
N GLU A 68 -16.77 -14.71 -8.41
CA GLU A 68 -17.85 -13.80 -8.82
C GLU A 68 -19.18 -14.14 -8.11
N HIS A 69 -19.45 -15.44 -7.90
CA HIS A 69 -20.68 -15.89 -7.25
C HIS A 69 -20.74 -15.61 -5.75
N THR A 70 -19.60 -15.53 -5.05
CA THR A 70 -19.59 -15.51 -3.58
C THR A 70 -19.15 -14.19 -2.96
N GLN A 71 -18.65 -13.23 -3.76
CA GLN A 71 -18.15 -11.95 -3.26
C GLN A 71 -18.83 -10.71 -3.86
N MET A 72 -19.66 -10.87 -4.89
CA MET A 72 -20.38 -9.74 -5.48
C MET A 72 -21.49 -9.24 -4.53
N PRO A 73 -21.69 -7.91 -4.41
CA PRO A 73 -22.63 -7.28 -3.49
C PRO A 73 -24.08 -7.36 -4.02
N LEU A 74 -24.56 -8.57 -4.27
CA LEU A 74 -25.86 -8.85 -4.86
C LEU A 74 -26.41 -10.19 -4.38
N PHE A 75 -27.72 -10.36 -4.53
CA PHE A 75 -28.36 -11.67 -4.39
C PHE A 75 -27.98 -12.55 -5.59
N ILE A 76 -27.45 -13.74 -5.33
CA ILE A 76 -27.22 -14.72 -6.40
C ILE A 76 -28.54 -15.21 -6.96
N LYS A 77 -28.48 -15.93 -8.09
CA LYS A 77 -29.66 -16.36 -8.83
C LYS A 77 -30.65 -17.14 -7.94
N GLU A 78 -30.14 -18.09 -7.17
CA GLU A 78 -30.90 -18.97 -6.28
C GLU A 78 -31.61 -18.21 -5.14
N GLU A 79 -31.04 -17.09 -4.69
CA GLU A 79 -31.64 -16.21 -3.69
C GLU A 79 -32.72 -15.33 -4.31
N ARG A 80 -32.46 -14.78 -5.50
CA ARG A 80 -33.43 -13.98 -6.26
C ARG A 80 -34.67 -14.80 -6.64
N GLU A 81 -34.49 -16.07 -6.98
CA GLU A 81 -35.60 -16.97 -7.32
C GLU A 81 -36.48 -17.30 -6.11
N ARG A 82 -35.90 -17.40 -4.91
CA ARG A 82 -36.64 -17.68 -3.66
C ARG A 82 -37.25 -16.44 -3.02
N PHE A 83 -36.68 -15.26 -3.25
CA PHE A 83 -37.12 -14.00 -2.65
C PHE A 83 -38.64 -13.74 -2.71
N PRO A 84 -39.36 -13.95 -3.84
CA PRO A 84 -40.80 -13.69 -3.90
C PRO A 84 -41.64 -14.57 -2.96
N GLU A 85 -41.20 -15.79 -2.68
CA GLU A 85 -41.90 -16.70 -1.75
C GLU A 85 -41.66 -16.27 -0.31
N VAL A 86 -40.41 -15.93 0.04
CA VAL A 86 -40.06 -15.43 1.37
C VAL A 86 -40.73 -14.08 1.68
N LEU A 87 -40.84 -13.19 0.68
CA LEU A 87 -41.58 -11.94 0.83
C LEU A 87 -43.06 -12.19 1.15
N LYS A 88 -43.71 -13.16 0.49
CA LYS A 88 -45.10 -13.54 0.82
C LYS A 88 -45.22 -14.11 2.23
N MET A 89 -44.24 -14.89 2.69
CA MET A 89 -44.20 -15.37 4.08
C MET A 89 -44.18 -14.19 5.05
N TRP A 90 -43.31 -13.21 4.82
CA TRP A 90 -43.24 -12.00 5.63
C TRP A 90 -44.55 -11.20 5.60
N GLU A 91 -45.12 -10.96 4.40
CA GLU A 91 -46.40 -10.27 4.22
C GLU A 91 -47.57 -10.99 4.91
N SER A 92 -47.52 -12.32 5.03
CA SER A 92 -48.51 -13.14 5.75
C SER A 92 -48.38 -13.08 7.28
N GLY A 93 -47.37 -12.37 7.79
CA GLY A 93 -47.14 -12.18 9.23
C GLY A 93 -46.05 -13.07 9.82
N GLN A 94 -45.35 -13.88 9.00
CA GLN A 94 -44.17 -14.59 9.48
C GLN A 94 -43.04 -13.60 9.79
N ARG A 95 -42.33 -13.80 10.89
CA ARG A 95 -41.24 -12.94 11.33
C ARG A 95 -40.00 -13.79 11.63
N PRO A 96 -38.79 -13.24 11.41
CA PRO A 96 -37.57 -13.97 11.67
C PRO A 96 -37.40 -14.23 13.18
N LYS A 97 -36.56 -15.21 13.52
CA LYS A 97 -36.25 -15.56 14.91
C LYS A 97 -35.23 -14.63 15.56
N GLU A 98 -34.36 -14.01 14.76
CA GLU A 98 -33.29 -13.14 15.25
C GLU A 98 -33.29 -11.82 14.49
N ASN A 99 -32.93 -10.75 15.20
CA ASN A 99 -32.74 -9.43 14.61
C ASN A 99 -31.29 -9.27 14.15
N ILE A 100 -31.11 -8.75 12.93
CA ILE A 100 -29.81 -8.50 12.29
C ILE A 100 -29.49 -7.01 12.15
N LEU A 101 -30.39 -6.13 12.61
CA LEU A 101 -30.22 -4.68 12.52
C LEU A 101 -29.14 -4.20 13.52
N ASN A 102 -28.16 -3.45 13.02
CA ASN A 102 -27.08 -2.82 13.77
C ASN A 102 -26.32 -3.79 14.71
N LYS A 103 -26.15 -5.05 14.30
CA LYS A 103 -25.37 -6.05 15.06
C LYS A 103 -23.88 -5.70 14.99
N THR A 104 -23.17 -5.67 16.12
CA THR A 104 -21.76 -5.18 16.15
C THR A 104 -20.71 -6.27 16.30
N ASP A 105 -21.10 -7.47 16.74
CA ASP A 105 -20.18 -8.56 17.08
C ASP A 105 -20.68 -9.91 16.54
N ASP A 106 -19.75 -10.80 16.18
CA ASP A 106 -20.03 -12.10 15.55
C ASP A 106 -21.06 -12.00 14.41
N VAL A 107 -20.85 -11.05 13.51
CA VAL A 107 -21.81 -10.74 12.44
C VAL A 107 -21.68 -11.80 11.34
N VAL A 108 -22.73 -12.61 11.17
CA VAL A 108 -22.91 -13.52 10.02
C VAL A 108 -23.70 -12.83 8.91
N LEU A 109 -24.76 -12.12 9.29
CA LEU A 109 -25.63 -11.33 8.42
C LEU A 109 -26.00 -10.06 9.19
N GLY A 110 -25.99 -8.90 8.54
CA GLY A 110 -26.27 -7.63 9.22
C GLY A 110 -26.84 -6.57 8.29
N VAL A 111 -27.78 -5.77 8.81
CA VAL A 111 -28.27 -4.55 8.15
C VAL A 111 -27.92 -3.37 9.04
N TYR A 112 -27.37 -2.30 8.48
CA TYR A 112 -26.89 -1.15 9.23
C TYR A 112 -27.60 0.10 8.75
N GLU A 113 -28.14 0.87 9.68
CA GLU A 113 -28.67 2.20 9.38
C GLU A 113 -27.51 3.13 8.99
N LEU A 114 -27.69 3.90 7.92
CA LEU A 114 -26.71 4.86 7.45
C LEU A 114 -27.24 6.29 7.57
N ARG A 115 -26.33 7.24 7.73
CA ARG A 115 -26.60 8.67 7.62
C ARG A 115 -26.53 9.08 6.15
N PRO A 116 -27.65 9.46 5.49
CA PRO A 116 -27.66 9.72 4.06
C PRO A 116 -26.68 10.81 3.60
N GLU A 117 -26.43 11.81 4.45
CA GLU A 117 -25.46 12.87 4.19
C GLU A 117 -23.99 12.39 4.13
N ASP A 118 -23.70 11.23 4.74
CA ASP A 118 -22.38 10.64 4.81
C ASP A 118 -22.18 9.55 3.74
N TYR A 119 -23.27 8.95 3.22
CA TYR A 119 -23.23 7.80 2.30
C TYR A 119 -24.00 8.04 0.99
N ASP A 120 -23.88 9.23 0.42
CA ASP A 120 -24.44 9.59 -0.90
C ASP A 120 -25.94 9.26 -1.05
N GLY A 121 -26.72 9.54 -0.01
CA GLY A 121 -28.16 9.30 0.02
C GLY A 121 -28.60 7.89 0.43
N GLU A 122 -27.66 6.93 0.56
CA GLU A 122 -27.98 5.60 1.06
C GLU A 122 -28.39 5.64 2.53
N THR A 123 -29.41 4.86 2.88
CA THR A 123 -30.03 4.83 4.22
C THR A 123 -29.78 3.51 4.95
N ALA A 124 -29.30 2.48 4.24
CA ALA A 124 -29.00 1.17 4.81
C ALA A 124 -27.82 0.51 4.08
N PHE A 125 -27.03 -0.26 4.84
CA PHE A 125 -25.97 -1.13 4.29
C PHE A 125 -26.23 -2.59 4.67
N LEU A 126 -26.13 -3.49 3.72
CA LEU A 126 -26.31 -4.94 3.92
C LEU A 126 -24.97 -5.68 3.89
N LEU A 127 -24.67 -6.44 4.93
CA LEU A 127 -23.55 -7.38 4.97
C LEU A 127 -24.06 -8.82 4.86
N MET A 128 -23.58 -9.53 3.84
CA MET A 128 -23.94 -10.91 3.55
C MET A 128 -22.74 -11.86 3.66
N PRO A 129 -22.95 -13.09 4.15
CA PRO A 129 -21.91 -14.11 4.20
C PRO A 129 -21.53 -14.59 2.79
N VAL A 130 -20.41 -15.30 2.69
CA VAL A 130 -19.94 -15.95 1.45
C VAL A 130 -20.92 -17.02 0.94
N THR A 131 -21.67 -17.65 1.85
CA THR A 131 -22.59 -18.75 1.54
C THR A 131 -23.88 -18.27 0.92
N VAL A 132 -24.60 -19.20 0.27
CA VAL A 132 -25.99 -18.97 -0.16
C VAL A 132 -26.89 -18.70 1.04
N LEU A 133 -27.66 -17.61 1.00
CA LEU A 133 -28.58 -17.23 2.06
C LEU A 133 -29.71 -18.26 2.21
N THR A 134 -30.03 -18.63 3.43
CA THR A 134 -31.23 -19.42 3.74
C THR A 134 -32.51 -18.58 3.62
N ASP A 135 -33.68 -19.22 3.54
CA ASP A 135 -34.96 -18.50 3.51
C ASP A 135 -35.17 -17.67 4.78
N GLU A 136 -34.70 -18.17 5.93
CA GLU A 136 -34.71 -17.43 7.20
C GLU A 136 -33.85 -16.17 7.11
N GLN A 137 -32.66 -16.24 6.49
CA GLN A 137 -31.78 -15.09 6.30
C GLN A 137 -32.37 -14.05 5.34
N ILE A 138 -33.02 -14.50 4.27
CA ILE A 138 -33.76 -13.59 3.37
C ILE A 138 -34.92 -12.92 4.13
N LEU A 139 -35.62 -13.66 4.99
CA LEU A 139 -36.67 -13.13 5.86
C LEU A 139 -36.13 -12.10 6.86
N GLN A 140 -34.96 -12.34 7.45
CA GLN A 140 -34.27 -11.40 8.34
C GLN A 140 -33.93 -10.08 7.63
N ILE A 141 -33.47 -10.13 6.38
CA ILE A 141 -33.17 -8.93 5.58
C ILE A 141 -34.44 -8.11 5.35
N ILE A 142 -35.53 -8.75 4.90
CA ILE A 142 -36.80 -8.06 4.65
C ILE A 142 -37.29 -7.36 5.92
N ASP A 143 -37.26 -8.08 7.04
CA ASP A 143 -37.72 -7.56 8.33
C ASP A 143 -36.86 -6.39 8.84
N ALA A 144 -35.53 -6.48 8.72
CA ALA A 144 -34.63 -5.41 9.15
C ALA A 144 -34.78 -4.14 8.30
N TYR A 145 -34.98 -4.27 6.98
CA TYR A 145 -35.27 -3.13 6.12
C TYR A 145 -36.65 -2.51 6.43
N ASP A 146 -37.67 -3.31 6.72
CA ASP A 146 -39.00 -2.80 7.14
C ASP A 146 -38.94 -2.05 8.49
N GLN A 147 -38.13 -2.53 9.45
CA GLN A 147 -37.88 -1.82 10.70
C GLN A 147 -37.26 -0.43 10.49
N LEU A 148 -36.48 -0.24 9.42
CA LEU A 148 -35.95 1.06 8.98
C LEU A 148 -36.96 1.88 8.15
N GLY A 149 -38.15 1.35 7.88
CA GLY A 149 -39.15 1.96 7.01
C GLY A 149 -38.79 1.92 5.52
N ILE A 150 -37.90 1.02 5.12
CA ILE A 150 -37.40 0.89 3.75
C ILE A 150 -37.95 -0.39 3.13
N LYS A 151 -38.54 -0.28 1.94
CA LYS A 151 -38.94 -1.47 1.18
C LYS A 151 -37.70 -2.12 0.55
N PHE A 152 -37.33 -3.32 1.00
CA PHE A 152 -36.21 -4.05 0.42
C PHE A 152 -36.48 -4.48 -1.04
N ASN A 153 -35.50 -4.25 -1.91
CA ASN A 153 -35.48 -4.73 -3.28
C ASN A 153 -34.08 -5.27 -3.63
N PRO A 154 -33.92 -6.59 -3.85
CA PRO A 154 -32.60 -7.16 -4.13
C PRO A 154 -31.96 -6.65 -5.43
N SER A 155 -32.74 -6.08 -6.36
CA SER A 155 -32.22 -5.47 -7.59
C SER A 155 -31.53 -4.12 -7.37
N ASN A 156 -31.68 -3.51 -6.20
CA ASN A 156 -31.05 -2.23 -5.86
C ASN A 156 -29.70 -2.39 -5.14
N LEU A 157 -29.27 -3.64 -4.89
CA LEU A 157 -28.00 -3.90 -4.24
C LEU A 157 -26.83 -3.56 -5.16
N SER A 158 -25.83 -2.90 -4.59
CA SER A 158 -24.59 -2.51 -5.26
C SER A 158 -23.47 -2.34 -4.23
N PHE A 159 -22.25 -2.05 -4.68
CA PHE A 159 -21.14 -1.72 -3.78
C PHE A 159 -21.40 -0.50 -2.87
N ARG A 160 -22.44 0.32 -3.15
CA ARG A 160 -22.82 1.47 -2.32
C ARG A 160 -23.56 1.08 -1.04
N ASN A 161 -24.31 -0.01 -1.07
CA ASN A 161 -25.22 -0.37 0.01
C ASN A 161 -25.15 -1.85 0.39
N CYS A 162 -24.15 -2.57 -0.12
CA CYS A 162 -24.00 -3.98 0.12
C CYS A 162 -22.54 -4.44 0.04
N ALA A 163 -22.17 -5.40 0.89
CA ALA A 163 -20.98 -6.21 0.73
C ALA A 163 -21.30 -7.70 0.96
N ARG A 164 -20.57 -8.57 0.27
CA ARG A 164 -20.73 -10.03 0.38
C ARG A 164 -19.38 -10.70 0.56
N GLY A 165 -19.28 -11.59 1.56
CA GLY A 165 -18.09 -12.41 1.78
C GLY A 165 -16.85 -11.63 2.22
N GLY A 166 -15.68 -12.27 2.13
CA GLY A 166 -14.43 -11.80 2.75
C GLY A 166 -13.47 -10.98 1.88
N GLY A 167 -13.91 -10.50 0.71
CA GLY A 167 -13.01 -9.83 -0.24
C GLY A 167 -12.54 -8.46 0.22
N ILE A 168 -13.46 -7.64 0.76
CA ILE A 168 -13.18 -6.25 1.15
C ILE A 168 -13.90 -5.93 2.46
N GLY A 169 -13.14 -5.55 3.49
CA GLY A 169 -13.63 -5.21 4.82
C GLY A 169 -13.95 -3.74 5.03
N THR A 170 -14.42 -3.03 4.00
CA THR A 170 -14.71 -1.59 4.09
C THR A 170 -15.72 -1.15 3.03
N THR A 171 -16.48 -0.10 3.30
CA THR A 171 -17.42 0.51 2.34
C THR A 171 -16.74 1.26 1.19
N ARG A 172 -15.52 1.77 1.41
CA ARG A 172 -14.65 2.35 0.36
C ARG A 172 -13.16 2.30 0.75
N LEU A 173 -12.29 2.55 -0.23
CA LEU A 173 -10.86 2.78 0.00
C LEU A 173 -10.60 4.26 0.36
N TYR A 174 -9.40 4.55 0.87
CA TYR A 174 -8.94 5.93 1.04
C TYR A 174 -8.64 6.56 -0.33
N SER A 175 -9.00 7.82 -0.51
CA SER A 175 -8.51 8.64 -1.63
C SER A 175 -7.02 8.95 -1.47
N ASP A 176 -6.37 9.45 -2.51
CA ASP A 176 -4.93 9.76 -2.44
C ASP A 176 -4.61 10.89 -1.44
N ASP A 177 -5.49 11.89 -1.33
CA ASP A 177 -5.40 12.93 -0.28
C ASP A 177 -5.50 12.32 1.13
N GLU A 178 -6.46 11.43 1.35
CA GLU A 178 -6.63 10.77 2.65
C GLU A 178 -5.45 9.85 2.97
N ARG A 179 -4.90 9.13 1.99
CA ARG A 179 -3.69 8.31 2.17
C ARG A 179 -2.51 9.17 2.62
N ALA A 180 -2.26 10.30 1.95
CA ALA A 180 -1.19 11.21 2.32
C ALA A 180 -1.39 11.79 3.74
N ARG A 181 -2.64 12.12 4.11
CA ARG A 181 -2.97 12.58 5.47
C ARG A 181 -2.80 11.47 6.51
N VAL A 182 -3.22 10.25 6.22
CA VAL A 182 -3.04 9.07 7.09
C VAL A 182 -1.56 8.85 7.37
N GLU A 183 -0.67 8.94 6.37
CA GLU A 183 0.77 8.79 6.58
C GLU A 183 1.34 9.80 7.59
N VAL A 184 0.89 11.06 7.51
CA VAL A 184 1.26 12.11 8.46
C VAL A 184 0.67 11.83 9.84
N LEU A 185 -0.63 11.51 9.93
CA LEU A 185 -1.34 11.26 11.18
C LEU A 185 -0.76 10.05 11.92
N VAL A 186 -0.43 8.96 11.21
CA VAL A 186 0.25 7.78 11.79
C VAL A 186 1.56 8.20 12.46
N LYS A 187 2.36 9.07 11.83
CA LYS A 187 3.60 9.59 12.43
C LYS A 187 3.30 10.44 13.68
N LEU A 188 2.28 11.29 13.64
CA LEU A 188 1.88 12.10 14.81
C LEU A 188 1.37 11.23 15.97
N VAL A 189 0.60 10.19 15.69
CA VAL A 189 0.14 9.22 16.69
C VAL A 189 1.35 8.53 17.34
N LYS A 190 2.27 7.99 16.53
CA LYS A 190 3.44 7.24 17.03
C LYS A 190 4.45 8.12 17.77
N ARG A 191 4.77 9.30 17.23
CA ARG A 191 5.89 10.15 17.69
C ARG A 191 5.50 11.34 18.54
N GLN A 192 4.22 11.70 18.57
CA GLN A 192 3.72 12.80 19.40
C GLN A 192 2.60 12.36 20.34
N GLY A 193 2.17 11.09 20.25
CA GLY A 193 1.08 10.57 21.07
C GLY A 193 -0.25 11.23 20.72
N LEU A 194 -0.40 11.75 19.49
CA LEU A 194 -1.67 12.29 19.02
C LEU A 194 -2.73 11.19 19.12
N LYS A 195 -3.88 11.54 19.66
CA LYS A 195 -5.02 10.64 19.80
C LYS A 195 -6.26 11.40 19.41
N SER A 196 -7.26 10.68 18.92
CA SER A 196 -8.56 11.29 18.76
C SER A 196 -9.16 11.63 20.12
N GLU A 197 -9.94 12.71 20.17
CA GLU A 197 -10.65 13.14 21.38
C GLU A 197 -11.82 12.21 21.74
N LYS A 198 -12.31 11.45 20.75
CA LYS A 198 -13.42 10.50 20.90
C LYS A 198 -13.00 9.09 20.47
N PRO A 199 -13.61 8.04 21.02
CA PRO A 199 -13.42 6.68 20.51
C PRO A 199 -14.17 6.49 19.19
N LEU A 200 -13.69 5.54 18.38
CA LEU A 200 -14.46 5.03 17.24
C LEU A 200 -15.74 4.35 17.74
N THR A 201 -16.90 4.75 17.22
CA THR A 201 -18.17 4.06 17.47
C THR A 201 -18.30 2.84 16.56
N PRO A 202 -18.99 1.77 17.00
CA PRO A 202 -19.19 0.63 16.13
C PRO A 202 -20.13 0.91 14.95
N LEU A 203 -21.16 1.75 15.15
CA LEU A 203 -22.25 1.92 14.21
C LEU A 203 -22.10 3.21 13.38
N PRO A 204 -22.27 3.14 12.04
CA PRO A 204 -22.15 4.29 11.16
C PRO A 204 -23.24 5.36 11.36
N ASN A 205 -24.36 5.03 12.01
CA ASN A 205 -25.41 6.01 12.30
C ASN A 205 -25.08 6.95 13.47
N ASP A 206 -24.11 6.61 14.31
CA ASP A 206 -23.74 7.43 15.48
C ASP A 206 -23.03 8.72 15.04
N ASP A 207 -22.05 8.62 14.14
CA ASP A 207 -21.21 9.74 13.73
C ASP A 207 -20.75 9.71 12.26
N GLY A 208 -21.22 8.75 11.45
CA GLY A 208 -20.86 8.62 10.04
C GLY A 208 -19.63 7.75 9.78
N VAL A 209 -19.02 7.20 10.84
CA VAL A 209 -17.98 6.17 10.75
C VAL A 209 -18.37 4.97 11.61
N GLY A 210 -17.81 3.80 11.30
CA GLY A 210 -18.13 2.60 12.05
C GLY A 210 -17.10 1.50 11.91
N HIS A 211 -17.16 0.55 12.85
CA HIS A 211 -16.37 -0.66 12.83
C HIS A 211 -17.04 -1.79 13.61
N ILE A 212 -17.15 -2.95 12.99
CA ILE A 212 -17.81 -4.13 13.57
C ILE A 212 -16.94 -5.38 13.44
N ASN A 213 -17.19 -6.37 14.30
CA ASN A 213 -16.56 -7.68 14.19
C ASN A 213 -17.45 -8.65 13.41
N LEU A 214 -16.84 -9.30 12.44
CA LEU A 214 -17.47 -10.31 11.61
C LEU A 214 -17.25 -11.70 12.19
N ASN A 215 -18.15 -12.62 11.86
CA ASN A 215 -17.87 -14.03 12.02
C ASN A 215 -16.87 -14.46 10.93
N GLU A 216 -15.63 -14.78 11.31
CA GLU A 216 -14.56 -15.12 10.36
C GLU A 216 -14.94 -16.26 9.41
N ASP A 217 -15.60 -17.32 9.92
CA ASP A 217 -16.00 -18.47 9.10
C ASP A 217 -17.02 -18.08 8.01
N ALA A 218 -17.93 -17.16 8.32
CA ALA A 218 -18.95 -16.68 7.39
C ALA A 218 -18.39 -15.70 6.32
N TYR A 219 -17.24 -15.09 6.60
CA TYR A 219 -16.60 -14.07 5.76
C TYR A 219 -15.18 -14.47 5.33
N ASN A 220 -14.92 -15.76 5.08
CA ASN A 220 -13.64 -16.27 4.55
C ASN A 220 -12.39 -15.80 5.33
N GLY A 221 -12.46 -15.76 6.66
CA GLY A 221 -11.37 -15.34 7.54
C GLY A 221 -11.25 -13.82 7.70
N LEU A 222 -12.16 -13.02 7.15
CA LEU A 222 -12.19 -11.58 7.39
C LEU A 222 -12.80 -11.31 8.79
N PRO A 223 -12.06 -10.72 9.74
CA PRO A 223 -12.53 -10.61 11.12
C PRO A 223 -13.38 -9.36 11.39
N GLN A 224 -13.39 -8.40 10.46
CA GLN A 224 -13.96 -7.08 10.74
C GLN A 224 -14.36 -6.32 9.47
N PHE A 225 -15.31 -5.39 9.63
CA PHE A 225 -15.77 -4.49 8.56
C PHE A 225 -15.80 -3.03 9.03
N SER A 226 -15.33 -2.11 8.19
CA SER A 226 -15.25 -0.67 8.49
C SER A 226 -16.19 0.17 7.63
N PHE A 227 -17.00 1.02 8.25
CA PHE A 227 -17.91 1.90 7.55
C PHE A 227 -17.29 3.29 7.34
N LYS A 228 -16.72 3.54 6.17
CA LYS A 228 -16.17 4.85 5.79
C LYS A 228 -17.19 5.65 4.96
N PRO A 229 -17.41 6.93 5.26
CA PRO A 229 -18.41 7.75 4.57
C PRO A 229 -18.00 8.03 3.12
N PHE A 230 -18.92 8.10 2.16
CA PHE A 230 -18.69 8.44 0.73
C PHE A 230 -18.42 9.93 0.49
N ARG A 231 -17.88 10.60 1.50
CA ARG A 231 -17.32 11.95 1.44
C ARG A 231 -15.90 11.92 1.97
N ARG A 232 -15.18 13.02 1.79
CA ARG A 232 -13.88 13.23 2.43
C ARG A 232 -14.00 13.09 3.96
N MET A 233 -13.15 12.25 4.54
CA MET A 233 -13.01 12.14 5.99
C MET A 233 -12.18 13.28 6.55
N THR A 234 -12.60 13.76 7.72
CA THR A 234 -11.86 14.70 8.57
C THR A 234 -10.63 14.03 9.20
N ASP A 235 -9.68 14.82 9.69
CA ASP A 235 -8.48 14.26 10.35
C ASP A 235 -8.86 13.46 11.61
N ASP A 236 -9.90 13.88 12.34
CA ASP A 236 -10.40 13.16 13.51
C ASP A 236 -11.01 11.80 13.14
N GLU A 237 -11.77 11.73 12.03
CA GLU A 237 -12.30 10.46 11.50
C GLU A 237 -11.19 9.50 11.07
N LEU A 238 -10.14 10.02 10.41
CA LEU A 238 -8.95 9.25 10.06
C LEU A 238 -8.21 8.77 11.32
N LEU A 239 -8.07 9.63 12.33
CA LEU A 239 -7.45 9.29 13.61
C LEU A 239 -8.20 8.17 14.35
N TYR A 240 -9.53 8.10 14.26
CA TYR A 240 -10.28 6.99 14.84
C TYR A 240 -9.81 5.64 14.28
N TYR A 241 -9.72 5.52 12.95
CA TYR A 241 -9.28 4.28 12.30
C TYR A 241 -7.81 3.94 12.58
N ILE A 242 -6.94 4.96 12.59
CA ILE A 242 -5.52 4.76 12.91
C ILE A 242 -5.37 4.27 14.35
N THR A 243 -5.99 4.96 15.31
CA THR A 243 -5.86 4.62 16.74
C THR A 243 -6.54 3.30 17.10
N TYR A 244 -7.63 2.94 16.43
CA TYR A 244 -8.27 1.64 16.59
C TYR A 244 -7.42 0.49 16.02
N GLY A 245 -6.81 0.70 14.85
CA GLY A 245 -5.97 -0.30 14.18
C GLY A 245 -4.59 -0.50 14.83
N GLU A 246 -4.05 0.54 15.48
CA GLU A 246 -2.77 0.49 16.20
C GLU A 246 -2.92 -0.28 17.52
N LYS A 247 -2.84 -1.62 17.46
CA LYS A 247 -2.88 -2.52 18.64
C LYS A 247 -1.70 -2.29 19.59
N THR A 248 -0.61 -1.69 19.11
CA THR A 248 0.58 -1.36 19.89
C THR A 248 0.58 0.11 20.29
N SER A 249 0.47 0.37 21.59
CA SER A 249 0.81 1.69 22.13
C SER A 249 2.31 1.91 21.94
N TYR A 250 2.68 2.77 21.00
CA TYR A 250 4.04 3.28 20.93
C TYR A 250 4.26 4.29 22.05
N ASP A 251 5.39 4.18 22.75
CA ASP A 251 5.88 5.28 23.59
C ASP A 251 6.73 6.20 22.70
N PRO A 252 6.29 7.46 22.47
CA PRO A 252 7.05 8.42 21.69
C PRO A 252 8.48 8.63 22.18
N GLN A 253 8.70 8.57 23.50
CA GLN A 253 10.04 8.74 24.07
C GLN A 253 10.93 7.54 23.77
N GLU A 254 10.38 6.34 23.87
CA GLU A 254 11.06 5.10 23.49
C GLU A 254 11.47 5.14 22.02
N LEU A 255 10.55 5.47 21.10
CA LEU A 255 10.84 5.54 19.67
C LEU A 255 11.93 6.58 19.35
N ASN A 256 11.87 7.76 19.97
CA ASN A 256 12.92 8.78 19.80
C ASN A 256 14.28 8.29 20.31
N SER A 257 14.31 7.53 21.41
CA SER A 257 15.54 6.93 21.92
C SER A 257 16.08 5.86 20.96
N LEU A 258 15.21 4.97 20.47
CA LEU A 258 15.57 3.91 19.53
C LEU A 258 16.07 4.47 18.19
N GLU A 259 15.44 5.51 17.65
CA GLU A 259 15.94 6.20 16.46
C GLU A 259 17.32 6.79 16.70
N ASN A 260 17.58 7.43 17.84
CA ASN A 260 18.89 7.98 18.15
C ASN A 260 19.97 6.90 18.24
N ILE A 261 19.64 5.74 18.80
CA ILE A 261 20.51 4.57 18.83
C ILE A 261 20.77 4.08 17.40
N ALA A 262 19.71 3.89 16.61
CA ALA A 262 19.81 3.45 15.23
C ALA A 262 20.69 4.40 14.40
N ARG A 263 20.45 5.72 14.47
CA ARG A 263 21.26 6.71 13.75
C ARG A 263 22.74 6.58 14.08
N LYS A 264 23.09 6.44 15.37
CA LYS A 264 24.48 6.23 15.80
C LYS A 264 25.08 4.95 15.24
N GLU A 265 24.35 3.84 15.33
CA GLU A 265 24.84 2.54 14.85
C GLU A 265 24.96 2.48 13.32
N PHE A 266 24.01 3.03 12.59
CA PHE A 266 24.07 3.11 11.13
C PHE A 266 25.16 4.09 10.66
N THR A 267 25.39 5.20 11.36
CA THR A 267 26.57 6.04 11.10
C THR A 267 27.87 5.30 11.39
N ARG A 268 27.90 4.48 12.45
CA ARG A 268 29.07 3.68 12.84
C ARG A 268 29.40 2.59 11.82
N LEU A 269 28.39 1.84 11.36
CA LEU A 269 28.54 0.64 10.54
C LEU A 269 28.50 0.91 9.03
N PHE A 270 27.78 1.94 8.61
CA PHE A 270 27.46 2.22 7.20
C PHE A 270 27.84 3.63 6.74
N GLY A 271 28.47 4.43 7.59
CA GLY A 271 28.79 5.82 7.27
C GLY A 271 27.55 6.68 6.98
N MET A 272 26.37 6.25 7.43
CA MET A 272 25.12 6.95 7.17
C MET A 272 25.17 8.38 7.74
N PRO A 273 24.91 9.43 6.94
CA PRO A 273 24.78 10.78 7.46
C PRO A 273 23.67 10.88 8.51
N LEU A 274 23.98 11.49 9.66
CA LEU A 274 23.05 11.57 10.81
C LEU A 274 21.73 12.27 10.50
N ALA A 275 21.70 13.18 9.54
CA ALA A 275 20.55 14.03 9.21
C ALA A 275 19.60 13.46 8.15
N ILE A 276 19.81 12.21 7.70
CA ILE A 276 18.94 11.56 6.70
C ILE A 276 17.49 11.43 7.21
N SER A 277 16.50 11.56 6.33
CA SER A 277 15.10 11.42 6.71
C SER A 277 14.78 10.00 7.18
N LEU A 278 13.95 9.90 8.22
CA LEU A 278 13.32 8.64 8.61
C LEU A 278 11.99 8.54 7.85
N ASP A 279 11.91 7.57 6.95
CA ASP A 279 10.74 7.43 6.08
C ASP A 279 9.74 6.44 6.67
N TYR A 280 10.25 5.35 7.24
CA TYR A 280 9.46 4.29 7.86
C TYR A 280 10.13 3.80 9.15
N GLU A 281 9.30 3.34 10.07
CA GLU A 281 9.74 2.66 11.28
C GLU A 281 8.71 1.61 11.72
N SER A 282 9.19 0.54 12.35
CA SER A 282 8.33 -0.40 13.05
C SER A 282 9.04 -1.04 14.22
N LYS A 283 8.24 -1.63 15.11
CA LYS A 283 8.69 -2.43 16.24
C LYS A 283 8.00 -3.79 16.13
N GLY A 284 8.77 -4.86 16.30
CA GLY A 284 8.25 -6.22 16.11
C GLY A 284 9.23 -7.27 16.58
N ILE A 285 8.97 -8.53 16.22
CA ILE A 285 9.86 -9.65 16.53
C ILE A 285 10.63 -10.03 15.27
N ALA A 286 11.96 -10.06 15.38
CA ALA A 286 12.85 -10.31 14.26
C ALA A 286 12.61 -11.67 13.60
N GLY A 287 12.41 -12.72 14.40
CA GLY A 287 12.14 -14.09 13.92
C GLY A 287 10.88 -14.23 13.07
N ASP A 288 9.93 -13.29 13.14
CA ASP A 288 8.70 -13.32 12.34
C ASP A 288 8.94 -12.77 10.91
N MET A 289 9.97 -11.94 10.72
CA MET A 289 10.34 -11.34 9.43
C MET A 289 11.61 -11.94 8.83
N ASN A 290 12.42 -12.61 9.67
CA ASN A 290 13.68 -13.18 9.29
C ASN A 290 13.92 -14.46 10.12
N VAL A 291 13.71 -15.61 9.50
CA VAL A 291 13.77 -16.96 10.13
C VAL A 291 15.10 -17.27 10.83
N TRP A 292 16.13 -16.46 10.61
CA TRP A 292 17.48 -16.61 11.15
C TRP A 292 17.71 -15.87 12.46
N LEU A 293 16.83 -14.93 12.79
CA LEU A 293 16.92 -14.18 14.03
C LEU A 293 16.11 -14.92 15.10
N GLU A 294 16.67 -15.01 16.31
CA GLU A 294 15.90 -15.45 17.46
C GLU A 294 14.67 -14.55 17.64
N LYS A 295 13.69 -14.99 18.44
CA LYS A 295 12.53 -14.16 18.80
C LYS A 295 12.97 -13.00 19.70
N VAL A 296 13.63 -12.02 19.09
CA VAL A 296 14.16 -10.80 19.69
C VAL A 296 13.28 -9.65 19.24
N GLU A 297 12.95 -8.80 20.20
CA GLU A 297 12.24 -7.56 19.93
C GLU A 297 13.18 -6.56 19.27
N VAL A 298 12.79 -6.10 18.08
CA VAL A 298 13.61 -5.23 17.25
C VAL A 298 12.85 -3.98 16.83
N TYR A 299 13.62 -2.90 16.73
CA TYR A 299 13.24 -1.67 16.07
C TYR A 299 13.81 -1.67 14.65
N THR A 300 12.96 -1.40 13.67
CA THR A 300 13.30 -1.45 12.25
C THR A 300 13.10 -0.07 11.61
N PRO A 301 14.13 0.77 11.53
CA PRO A 301 14.05 2.04 10.83
C PRO A 301 14.41 1.90 9.35
N GLN A 302 13.85 2.78 8.53
CA GLN A 302 14.27 3.01 7.15
C GLN A 302 14.63 4.48 6.96
N PHE A 303 15.89 4.73 6.62
CA PHE A 303 16.39 6.06 6.33
C PHE A 303 16.70 6.18 4.83
N ASN A 304 16.21 7.22 4.17
CA ASN A 304 16.43 7.42 2.74
C ASN A 304 17.10 8.74 2.45
N THR A 305 18.12 8.72 1.58
CA THR A 305 18.62 9.97 1.01
C THR A 305 17.52 10.65 0.20
N PRO A 306 17.54 11.99 0.07
CA PRO A 306 16.67 12.68 -0.88
C PRO A 306 16.78 12.04 -2.26
N LYS A 307 15.63 11.85 -2.93
CA LYS A 307 15.60 11.32 -4.29
C LYS A 307 16.20 12.35 -5.25
N GLU A 308 17.31 12.03 -5.89
CA GLU A 308 17.93 12.86 -6.91
C GLU A 308 17.79 12.17 -8.26
N ASN A 309 16.93 12.70 -9.15
CA ASN A 309 16.55 12.04 -10.41
C ASN A 309 16.06 10.60 -10.21
N ASP A 310 15.19 10.40 -9.22
CA ASP A 310 14.63 9.11 -8.78
C ASP A 310 15.66 8.12 -8.18
N ALA A 311 16.95 8.45 -8.17
CA ALA A 311 17.97 7.68 -7.47
C ALA A 311 17.96 7.99 -5.97
N TYR A 312 18.12 6.96 -5.14
CA TYR A 312 18.20 7.09 -3.69
C TYR A 312 19.01 5.96 -3.05
N THR A 313 19.51 6.20 -1.85
CA THR A 313 20.12 5.19 -0.98
C THR A 313 19.24 4.98 0.24
N LEU A 314 18.83 3.74 0.45
CA LEU A 314 18.08 3.26 1.60
C LEU A 314 19.05 2.62 2.61
N TYR A 315 18.89 2.97 3.87
CA TYR A 315 19.52 2.33 5.01
C TYR A 315 18.42 1.72 5.89
N THR A 316 18.46 0.43 6.12
CA THR A 316 17.45 -0.28 6.91
C THR A 316 18.05 -1.42 7.71
N GLY A 317 17.40 -1.90 8.75
CA GLY A 317 17.89 -3.03 9.53
C GLY A 317 17.15 -3.24 10.84
N HIS A 318 17.56 -4.25 11.59
CA HIS A 318 16.99 -4.60 12.88
C HIS A 318 17.94 -4.20 14.00
N VAL A 319 17.48 -3.27 14.84
CA VAL A 319 18.17 -2.87 16.08
C VAL A 319 17.51 -3.61 17.24
N ASP A 320 18.29 -4.38 17.99
CA ASP A 320 17.80 -5.01 19.22
C ASP A 320 17.41 -3.93 20.24
N VAL A 321 16.14 -3.94 20.65
CA VAL A 321 15.59 -2.95 21.59
C VAL A 321 16.30 -3.01 22.95
N LYS A 322 16.81 -4.18 23.36
CA LYS A 322 17.46 -4.35 24.67
C LYS A 322 18.90 -3.88 24.69
N THR A 323 19.67 -4.23 23.66
CA THR A 323 21.11 -3.93 23.62
C THR A 323 21.45 -2.67 22.83
N GLY A 324 20.53 -2.20 21.99
CA GLY A 324 20.74 -1.09 21.07
C GLY A 324 21.70 -1.41 19.92
N LYS A 325 22.06 -2.68 19.73
CA LYS A 325 22.96 -3.11 18.65
C LYS A 325 22.19 -3.45 17.39
N VAL A 326 22.77 -3.16 16.25
CA VAL A 326 22.27 -3.65 14.96
C VAL A 326 22.57 -5.15 14.89
N LEU A 327 21.54 -5.98 14.75
CA LEU A 327 21.67 -7.42 14.50
C LEU A 327 21.83 -7.72 13.01
N TYR A 328 21.10 -6.96 12.21
CA TYR A 328 21.04 -7.02 10.76
C TYR A 328 20.92 -5.60 10.22
N GLY A 329 21.64 -5.27 9.16
CA GLY A 329 21.47 -4.00 8.46
C GLY A 329 21.72 -4.13 6.98
N MET A 330 21.21 -3.21 6.18
CA MET A 330 21.34 -3.20 4.75
C MET A 330 21.45 -1.77 4.24
N ILE A 331 22.34 -1.57 3.27
CA ILE A 331 22.32 -0.43 2.37
C ILE A 331 21.86 -0.93 1.01
N PHE A 332 20.85 -0.30 0.46
CA PHE A 332 20.37 -0.56 -0.89
C PHE A 332 20.43 0.75 -1.69
N LYS A 333 21.08 0.71 -2.85
CA LYS A 333 21.13 1.84 -3.78
C LYS A 333 20.21 1.56 -4.94
N MET A 334 19.32 2.49 -5.21
CA MET A 334 18.48 2.47 -6.41
C MET A 334 18.98 3.56 -7.36
N ASP A 335 19.35 3.18 -8.57
CA ASP A 335 19.55 4.10 -9.69
C ASP A 335 18.64 3.66 -10.86
N PRO A 336 17.51 4.32 -11.08
CA PRO A 336 16.56 3.92 -12.13
C PRO A 336 17.09 4.14 -13.55
N LYS A 337 18.22 4.84 -13.73
CA LYS A 337 18.89 4.97 -15.03
C LYS A 337 19.82 3.79 -15.31
N GLN A 338 20.15 2.99 -14.30
CA GLN A 338 20.93 1.79 -14.48
C GLN A 338 20.12 0.79 -15.31
N LYS A 339 20.64 0.46 -16.48
CA LYS A 339 20.01 -0.52 -17.37
C LYS A 339 20.56 -1.90 -17.03
N ARG A 340 19.65 -2.85 -16.84
CA ARG A 340 19.98 -4.27 -16.72
C ARG A 340 21.02 -4.70 -17.75
N SER A 341 22.04 -5.42 -17.27
CA SER A 341 23.13 -5.96 -18.09
C SER A 341 23.37 -7.43 -17.80
N ASP A 342 23.45 -8.24 -18.86
CA ASP A 342 23.81 -9.66 -18.76
C ASP A 342 25.34 -9.89 -18.80
N LEU A 343 26.13 -8.84 -18.58
CA LEU A 343 27.59 -8.95 -18.49
C LEU A 343 27.98 -9.90 -17.36
N ARG A 344 28.87 -10.86 -17.66
CA ARG A 344 29.41 -11.80 -16.67
C ARG A 344 30.91 -11.65 -16.55
N GLY A 345 31.42 -11.88 -15.36
CA GLY A 345 32.85 -11.91 -15.04
C GLY A 345 33.24 -13.21 -14.35
N ASP A 346 34.54 -13.36 -14.07
CA ASP A 346 35.01 -14.39 -13.15
C ASP A 346 34.67 -13.95 -11.71
N PRO A 347 33.75 -14.63 -10.99
CA PRO A 347 33.38 -14.23 -9.65
C PRO A 347 34.49 -14.45 -8.62
N TYR A 348 35.57 -15.17 -8.97
CA TYR A 348 36.69 -15.45 -8.06
C TYR A 348 37.90 -14.54 -8.28
N ASP A 349 37.81 -13.57 -9.20
CA ASP A 349 38.84 -12.55 -9.39
C ASP A 349 39.03 -11.75 -8.09
N GLU A 350 40.30 -11.63 -7.65
CA GLU A 350 40.68 -10.93 -6.42
C GLU A 350 40.26 -9.45 -6.44
N LYS A 351 40.10 -8.85 -7.62
CA LYS A 351 39.66 -7.45 -7.74
C LYS A 351 38.32 -7.20 -7.05
N TRP A 352 37.38 -8.16 -7.11
CA TRP A 352 36.07 -8.01 -6.49
C TRP A 352 36.15 -8.00 -4.97
N GLN A 353 37.02 -8.83 -4.42
CA GLN A 353 37.28 -8.88 -2.99
C GLN A 353 37.91 -7.58 -2.51
N GLN A 354 38.83 -7.01 -3.29
CA GLN A 354 39.45 -5.72 -2.99
C GLN A 354 38.44 -4.57 -3.05
N ILE A 355 37.60 -4.50 -4.09
CA ILE A 355 36.51 -3.51 -4.21
C ILE A 355 35.57 -3.58 -2.99
N ALA A 356 35.14 -4.79 -2.62
CA ALA A 356 34.28 -4.98 -1.46
C ALA A 356 34.97 -4.53 -0.16
N LYS A 357 36.24 -4.90 0.02
CA LYS A 357 37.02 -4.58 1.22
C LYS A 357 37.19 -3.07 1.38
N ASP A 358 37.63 -2.39 0.33
CA ASP A 358 37.84 -0.95 0.36
C ASP A 358 36.53 -0.21 0.61
N TYR A 359 35.42 -0.69 0.02
CA TYR A 359 34.10 -0.14 0.28
C TYR A 359 33.71 -0.28 1.75
N VAL A 360 33.76 -1.49 2.33
CA VAL A 360 33.40 -1.69 3.75
C VAL A 360 34.27 -0.89 4.69
N GLU A 361 35.59 -0.87 4.48
CA GLU A 361 36.50 -0.09 5.31
C GLU A 361 36.28 1.43 5.17
N SER A 362 35.72 1.89 4.05
CA SER A 362 35.32 3.30 3.87
C SER A 362 34.01 3.66 4.58
N LEU A 363 33.14 2.68 4.84
CA LEU A 363 31.87 2.89 5.53
C LEU A 363 32.02 2.90 7.06
N ARG A 364 32.89 2.05 7.59
CA ARG A 364 33.03 1.87 9.04
C ARG A 364 33.73 3.05 9.70
N ASN A 365 33.04 3.63 10.69
CA ASN A 365 33.52 4.77 11.47
C ASN A 365 33.98 4.39 12.89
N ASP A 366 34.12 3.10 13.19
CA ASP A 366 34.59 2.59 14.48
C ASP A 366 36.04 2.06 14.46
N GLY A 367 36.70 2.12 13.30
CA GLY A 367 38.08 1.69 13.14
C GLY A 367 38.27 0.16 13.05
N VAL A 368 37.20 -0.63 13.09
CA VAL A 368 37.28 -2.08 12.90
C VAL A 368 37.62 -2.39 11.44
N LYS A 369 38.61 -3.25 11.22
CA LYS A 369 39.07 -3.63 9.89
C LYS A 369 38.46 -4.93 9.38
N VAL A 370 38.53 -5.13 8.07
CA VAL A 370 38.21 -6.40 7.44
C VAL A 370 39.39 -7.35 7.66
N LYS A 371 39.14 -8.43 8.39
CA LYS A 371 40.12 -9.47 8.69
C LYS A 371 40.34 -10.41 7.51
N SER A 372 39.26 -10.80 6.83
CA SER A 372 39.32 -11.70 5.67
C SER A 372 38.15 -11.49 4.72
N THR A 373 38.35 -11.86 3.46
CA THR A 373 37.33 -11.85 2.40
C THR A 373 37.15 -13.24 1.81
N GLU A 374 35.96 -13.54 1.32
CA GLU A 374 35.62 -14.80 0.66
C GLU A 374 34.69 -14.54 -0.53
N ALA A 375 35.08 -14.95 -1.73
CA ALA A 375 34.21 -14.90 -2.91
C ALA A 375 33.16 -16.02 -2.85
N ARG A 376 31.89 -15.70 -3.11
CA ARG A 376 30.75 -16.62 -3.00
C ARG A 376 30.13 -17.02 -4.34
N GLY A 377 30.71 -16.53 -5.44
CA GLY A 377 30.24 -16.82 -6.78
C GLY A 377 29.39 -15.71 -7.39
N GLU A 378 28.88 -15.99 -8.59
CA GLU A 378 28.00 -15.09 -9.33
C GLU A 378 26.61 -15.03 -8.67
N THR A 379 26.02 -13.84 -8.66
CA THR A 379 24.67 -13.57 -8.15
C THR A 379 23.83 -12.80 -9.16
N ASP A 380 22.52 -12.92 -9.02
CA ASP A 380 21.57 -12.03 -9.67
C ASP A 380 21.35 -10.78 -8.81
N LEU A 381 21.38 -9.60 -9.43
CA LEU A 381 21.17 -8.29 -8.82
C LEU A 381 19.82 -7.68 -9.24
N GLN A 382 18.87 -8.52 -9.67
CA GLN A 382 17.53 -8.12 -10.11
C GLN A 382 17.59 -7.13 -11.28
N ASP A 383 17.37 -5.84 -11.00
CA ASP A 383 17.30 -4.77 -12.00
C ASP A 383 18.68 -4.43 -12.58
N ASP A 384 19.75 -4.73 -11.84
CA ASP A 384 21.14 -4.44 -12.25
C ASP A 384 21.76 -5.57 -13.09
N GLY A 385 21.09 -6.73 -13.19
CA GLY A 385 21.56 -7.87 -13.95
C GLY A 385 22.48 -8.81 -13.16
N LYS A 386 23.71 -9.05 -13.63
CA LYS A 386 24.64 -10.00 -12.99
C LYS A 386 25.77 -9.32 -12.21
N GLY A 387 26.17 -9.97 -11.13
CA GLY A 387 27.25 -9.51 -10.28
C GLY A 387 27.93 -10.63 -9.51
N VAL A 388 28.71 -10.25 -8.52
CA VAL A 388 29.44 -11.17 -7.63
C VAL A 388 29.10 -10.85 -6.18
N THR A 389 28.98 -11.90 -5.38
CA THR A 389 28.84 -11.78 -3.93
C THR A 389 30.19 -12.02 -3.25
N VAL A 390 30.59 -11.09 -2.39
CA VAL A 390 31.78 -11.21 -1.55
C VAL A 390 31.37 -11.10 -0.09
N TRP A 391 31.90 -12.02 0.71
CA TRP A 391 31.78 -12.03 2.14
C TRP A 391 33.00 -11.39 2.80
N LEU A 392 32.76 -10.56 3.82
CA LEU A 392 33.81 -9.85 4.54
C LEU A 392 33.64 -10.11 6.04
N ILE A 393 34.65 -10.71 6.65
CA ILE A 393 34.67 -10.99 8.09
C ILE A 393 35.53 -9.93 8.75
N CYS A 394 34.97 -9.21 9.72
CA CYS A 394 35.64 -8.16 10.45
C CYS A 394 36.39 -8.68 11.69
N GLU A 395 37.30 -7.88 12.24
CA GLU A 395 38.10 -8.24 13.42
C GLU A 395 37.26 -8.47 14.68
N ASP A 396 36.12 -7.79 14.79
CA ASP A 396 35.16 -7.90 15.89
C ASP A 396 34.22 -9.13 15.74
N GLY A 397 34.40 -9.93 14.69
CA GLY A 397 33.56 -11.09 14.38
C GLY A 397 32.28 -10.76 13.62
N SER A 398 31.99 -9.47 13.41
CA SER A 398 30.87 -9.05 12.55
C SER A 398 31.17 -9.32 11.08
N PHE A 399 30.12 -9.27 10.27
CA PHE A 399 30.18 -9.80 8.92
C PHE A 399 29.39 -8.94 7.94
N TYR A 400 29.93 -8.76 6.73
CA TYR A 400 29.24 -8.11 5.63
C TYR A 400 29.14 -9.03 4.41
N GLU A 401 28.01 -8.96 3.71
CA GLU A 401 27.80 -9.49 2.37
C GLU A 401 27.71 -8.29 1.42
N ALA A 402 28.70 -8.12 0.55
CA ALA A 402 28.71 -7.09 -0.48
C ALA A 402 28.39 -7.71 -1.84
N ARG A 403 27.48 -7.08 -2.58
CA ARG A 403 27.18 -7.46 -3.95
C ARG A 403 27.69 -6.39 -4.91
N ILE A 404 28.43 -6.82 -5.92
CA ILE A 404 29.10 -5.93 -6.87
C ILE A 404 28.57 -6.22 -8.26
N SER A 405 28.11 -5.18 -8.96
CA SER A 405 27.69 -5.30 -10.36
C SER A 405 28.91 -5.43 -11.27
N TYR A 406 28.87 -6.40 -12.20
CA TYR A 406 29.93 -6.54 -13.19
C TYR A 406 29.99 -5.37 -14.17
N GLN A 407 28.86 -4.71 -14.41
CA GLN A 407 28.77 -3.62 -15.38
C GLN A 407 29.39 -2.32 -14.85
N THR A 408 29.13 -1.99 -13.59
CA THR A 408 29.57 -0.74 -12.98
C THR A 408 30.85 -0.90 -12.18
N GLU A 409 31.22 -2.14 -11.82
CA GLU A 409 32.28 -2.46 -10.87
C GLU A 409 32.11 -1.73 -9.52
N GLN A 410 30.86 -1.49 -9.13
CA GLN A 410 30.49 -0.83 -7.88
C GLN A 410 29.63 -1.75 -7.00
N VAL A 411 29.72 -1.55 -5.70
CA VAL A 411 28.85 -2.22 -4.72
C VAL A 411 27.42 -1.68 -4.86
N SER A 412 26.51 -2.54 -5.30
CA SER A 412 25.07 -2.27 -5.48
C SER A 412 24.36 -2.22 -4.13
N ASP A 413 24.59 -3.26 -3.34
CA ASP A 413 24.00 -3.45 -2.03
C ASP A 413 25.02 -4.08 -1.07
N ILE A 414 24.85 -3.75 0.20
CA ILE A 414 25.64 -4.35 1.27
C ILE A 414 24.74 -4.70 2.42
N THR A 415 24.96 -5.88 2.97
CA THR A 415 24.23 -6.37 4.13
C THR A 415 25.18 -6.69 5.27
N TYR A 416 24.87 -6.20 6.47
CA TYR A 416 25.62 -6.40 7.71
C TYR A 416 24.91 -7.41 8.61
N TYR A 417 25.72 -8.19 9.34
CA TYR A 417 25.29 -9.08 10.40
C TYR A 417 26.21 -8.91 11.61
N SER A 418 25.62 -8.88 12.80
CA SER A 418 26.40 -8.81 14.05
C SER A 418 27.24 -10.05 14.30
N GLU A 419 26.83 -11.19 13.75
CA GLU A 419 27.48 -12.49 13.90
C GLU A 419 27.49 -13.26 12.56
N PRO A 420 28.45 -14.18 12.36
CA PRO A 420 28.51 -14.99 11.15
C PRO A 420 27.26 -15.87 11.00
N ARG A 421 26.73 -15.95 9.78
CA ARG A 421 25.62 -16.85 9.44
C ARG A 421 26.06 -18.32 9.54
N ASP A 422 25.40 -19.10 10.38
CA ASP A 422 25.52 -20.56 10.35
C ASP A 422 24.52 -21.16 9.36
N TYR A 423 24.96 -21.34 8.12
CA TYR A 423 24.14 -21.93 7.04
C TYR A 423 23.87 -23.43 7.21
N THR A 424 24.46 -24.09 8.22
CA THR A 424 24.26 -25.53 8.42
C THR A 424 22.87 -25.86 8.99
N ARG A 425 22.21 -24.90 9.66
CA ARG A 425 20.88 -25.09 10.27
C ARG A 425 19.73 -25.27 9.26
N TYR A 426 19.93 -25.03 7.97
CA TYR A 426 18.86 -25.17 6.97
C TYR A 426 18.67 -26.61 6.46
N TRP A 427 19.65 -27.49 6.66
CA TRP A 427 19.64 -28.84 6.08
C TRP A 427 19.10 -29.93 7.01
N GLU A 428 18.83 -29.60 8.27
CA GLU A 428 18.27 -30.56 9.24
C GLU A 428 16.74 -30.46 9.38
N GLY A 429 16.07 -29.61 8.61
CA GLY A 429 14.66 -29.25 8.84
C GLY A 429 13.75 -29.11 7.62
N TYR A 430 14.12 -29.68 6.46
CA TYR A 430 13.21 -29.85 5.31
C TYR A 430 13.11 -31.30 4.89
#